data_AF-A0A7W5VCY3-F1
#
_entry.id   AF-A0A7W5VCY3-F1
#
_cell.length_a   1.000
_cell.length_b   1.000
_cell.length_c   1.000
_cell.angle_alpha   90.00
_cell.angle_beta   90.00
_cell.angle_gamma   90.00
#
_symmetry.space_group_name_H-M   'P 1'
#
loop_
_entity.id
_entity.type
_entity.pdbx_description
1 polymer ?
#
loop_
_entity_poly.entity_id
_entity_poly.type
_entity_poly.pdbx_seq_one_letter_code
_entity_poly.pdbx_strand_id
1 'polypeptide(L)'
;MRREWEPEELIAAWTLLDSDWELVGNKTGVTRLGFGLLLKFFEQEGRFPRHAGEVPRAAVDYVAGQVKVDPALFSDYRWSGSTIEYHRAQVREALGFRESTRADEDVLAAWLADKICPMVLPTKGCGRRCWPAAGR
;
A
#
# COMPACT_ATOMS: atom_id res chain seq x y z
N MET A 1 2.93 7.89 4.85
CA MET A 1 4.33 7.48 5.01
C MET A 1 5.25 8.63 5.37
N ARG A 2 6.05 8.43 6.43
CA ARG A 2 7.12 9.33 6.88
C ARG A 2 8.24 9.40 5.83
N ARG A 3 8.84 10.59 5.62
CA ARG A 3 9.89 10.82 4.62
C ARG A 3 11.30 10.70 5.17
N GLU A 4 11.50 11.16 6.39
CA GLU A 4 12.76 11.09 7.13
C GLU A 4 12.78 9.81 7.96
N TRP A 5 13.90 9.11 7.95
CA TRP A 5 14.08 7.82 8.62
C TRP A 5 15.46 7.78 9.24
N GLU A 6 15.51 7.52 10.54
CA GLU A 6 16.77 7.21 11.21
C GLU A 6 17.19 5.75 10.91
N PRO A 7 18.49 5.42 10.98
CA PRO A 7 18.98 4.08 10.66
C PRO A 7 18.27 2.96 11.44
N GLU A 8 18.00 3.16 12.72
CA GLU A 8 17.33 2.20 13.59
C GLU A 8 15.87 1.98 13.18
N GLU A 9 15.20 3.05 12.72
CA GLU A 9 13.83 2.96 12.20
C GLU A 9 13.79 2.22 10.87
N LEU A 10 14.80 2.40 10.01
CA LEU A 10 14.93 1.63 8.77
C LEU A 10 15.09 0.14 9.07
N ILE A 11 15.94 -0.20 10.03
CA ILE A 11 16.14 -1.60 10.43
C ILE A 11 14.82 -2.19 10.92
N ALA A 12 14.08 -1.48 11.78
CA ALA A 12 12.84 -2.00 12.33
C ALA A 12 11.73 -2.18 11.28
N ALA A 13 11.58 -1.23 10.35
CA ALA A 13 10.45 -1.18 9.43
C ALA A 13 10.72 -1.79 8.04
N TRP A 14 11.98 -1.86 7.61
CA TRP A 14 12.34 -2.20 6.23
C TRP A 14 13.28 -3.41 6.10
N THR A 15 13.67 -4.04 7.20
CA THR A 15 14.43 -5.31 7.15
C THR A 15 13.53 -6.45 6.69
N LEU A 16 13.95 -7.14 5.63
CA LEU A 16 13.30 -8.35 5.13
C LEU A 16 13.61 -9.51 6.08
N LEU A 17 12.57 -10.08 6.68
CA LEU A 17 12.64 -11.25 7.55
C LEU A 17 12.57 -12.55 6.73
N ASP A 18 12.80 -13.69 7.37
CA ASP A 18 12.85 -14.99 6.69
C ASP A 18 11.58 -15.29 5.86
N SER A 19 10.39 -14.98 6.39
CA SER A 19 9.13 -15.10 5.66
C SER A 19 9.04 -14.20 4.43
N ASP A 20 9.65 -13.01 4.49
CA ASP A 20 9.67 -12.07 3.38
C ASP A 20 10.55 -12.63 2.24
N TRP A 21 11.65 -13.28 2.61
CA TRP A 21 12.57 -13.91 1.66
C TRP A 21 11.93 -15.06 0.88
N GLU A 22 10.98 -15.80 1.46
CA GLU A 22 10.20 -16.81 0.74
C GLU A 22 9.39 -16.20 -0.42
N LEU A 23 8.89 -14.98 -0.25
CA LEU A 23 8.10 -14.26 -1.25
C LEU A 23 8.97 -13.50 -2.28
N VAL A 24 10.09 -12.95 -1.81
CA VAL A 24 11.04 -12.15 -2.59
C VAL A 24 11.98 -13.02 -3.43
N GLY A 25 12.34 -14.21 -2.94
CA GLY A 25 13.39 -15.07 -3.51
C GLY A 25 13.15 -15.48 -4.97
N ASN A 26 11.89 -15.71 -5.34
CA ASN A 26 11.50 -16.15 -6.69
C ASN A 26 11.51 -15.01 -7.73
N LYS A 27 11.84 -13.78 -7.34
CA LYS A 27 11.88 -12.59 -8.22
C LYS A 27 13.31 -12.19 -8.53
N THR A 28 13.52 -11.38 -9.57
CA THR A 28 14.87 -10.95 -9.99
C THR A 28 14.93 -9.46 -10.32
N GLY A 29 16.12 -8.87 -10.17
CA GLY A 29 16.40 -7.47 -10.53
C GLY A 29 15.38 -6.48 -9.98
N VAL A 30 14.87 -5.59 -10.85
CA VAL A 30 13.89 -4.56 -10.49
C VAL A 30 12.61 -5.14 -9.88
N THR A 31 12.16 -6.32 -10.30
CA THR A 31 10.94 -6.94 -9.76
C THR A 31 11.13 -7.44 -8.33
N ARG A 32 12.35 -7.87 -7.97
CA ARG A 32 12.71 -8.26 -6.60
C ARG A 32 12.69 -7.05 -5.68
N LEU A 33 13.35 -5.96 -6.08
CA LEU A 33 13.36 -4.70 -5.32
C LEU A 33 11.95 -4.13 -5.18
N GLY A 34 11.22 -4.02 -6.29
CA GLY A 34 9.85 -3.50 -6.28
C GLY A 34 8.91 -4.30 -5.40
N PHE A 35 8.99 -5.64 -5.43
CA PHE A 35 8.16 -6.48 -4.56
C PHE A 35 8.51 -6.31 -3.07
N GLY A 36 9.80 -6.31 -2.70
CA GLY A 36 10.21 -6.10 -1.31
C GLY A 36 9.72 -4.76 -0.75
N LEU A 37 9.80 -3.70 -1.57
CA LEU A 37 9.27 -2.38 -1.20
C LEU A 37 7.74 -2.37 -1.09
N LEU A 38 7.01 -3.05 -1.98
CA LEU A 38 5.55 -3.16 -1.86
C LEU A 38 5.12 -3.87 -0.59
N LEU A 39 5.80 -4.98 -0.25
CA LEU A 39 5.53 -5.76 0.95
C LEU A 39 5.70 -4.89 2.21
N LYS A 40 6.88 -4.31 2.39
CA LYS A 40 7.19 -3.47 3.56
C LYS A 40 6.35 -2.21 3.64
N PHE A 41 6.03 -1.60 2.50
CA PHE A 41 5.14 -0.44 2.48
C PHE A 41 3.73 -0.82 2.95
N PHE A 42 3.22 -1.98 2.53
CA PHE A 42 1.88 -2.43 2.91
C PHE A 42 1.78 -2.77 4.40
N GLU A 43 2.80 -3.42 4.98
CA GLU A 43 2.88 -3.68 6.43
C GLU A 43 2.71 -2.41 7.26
N GLN A 44 3.25 -1.30 6.78
CA GLN A 44 3.26 -0.01 7.49
C GLN A 44 2.00 0.81 7.24
N GLU A 45 1.51 0.86 6.01
CA GLU A 45 0.45 1.81 5.60
C GLU A 45 -0.91 1.13 5.35
N GLY A 46 -0.96 -0.21 5.33
CA GLY A 46 -2.19 -0.98 5.03
C GLY A 46 -2.74 -0.77 3.62
N ARG A 47 -1.93 -0.21 2.72
CA ARG A 47 -2.28 0.11 1.33
C ARG A 47 -1.03 0.04 0.45
N PHE A 48 -1.22 0.03 -0.87
CA PHE A 48 -0.12 0.12 -1.82
C PHE A 48 0.27 1.57 -2.16
N PRO A 49 1.55 1.83 -2.52
CA PRO A 49 1.95 3.11 -3.08
C PRO A 49 1.29 3.31 -4.46
N ARG A 50 0.90 4.56 -4.77
CA ARG A 50 0.33 4.91 -6.09
C ARG A 50 1.41 5.16 -7.14
N HIS A 51 2.61 5.53 -6.73
CA HIS A 51 3.78 5.76 -7.58
C HIS A 51 5.07 5.64 -6.77
N ALA A 52 6.22 5.53 -7.44
CA ALA A 52 7.54 5.39 -6.80
C ALA A 52 7.84 6.50 -5.79
N GLY A 53 7.45 7.74 -6.10
CA GLY A 53 7.66 8.88 -5.22
C GLY A 53 6.91 8.82 -3.87
N GLU A 54 6.03 7.86 -3.60
CA GLU A 54 5.47 7.65 -2.25
C GLU A 54 6.45 6.88 -1.33
N VAL A 55 7.37 6.11 -1.92
CA VAL A 55 8.37 5.33 -1.17
C VAL A 55 9.55 6.24 -0.82
N PRO A 56 9.95 6.33 0.47
CA PRO A 56 11.12 7.11 0.89
C PRO A 56 12.40 6.61 0.23
N ARG A 57 13.27 7.53 -0.22
CA ARG A 57 14.54 7.17 -0.87
C ARG A 57 15.43 6.31 0.04
N ALA A 58 15.49 6.63 1.33
CA ALA A 58 16.25 5.85 2.31
C ALA A 58 15.77 4.39 2.40
N ALA A 59 14.47 4.15 2.29
CA ALA A 59 13.91 2.80 2.25
C ALA A 59 14.28 2.05 0.96
N VAL A 60 14.23 2.75 -0.19
CA VAL A 60 14.69 2.18 -1.48
C VAL A 60 16.15 1.77 -1.39
N ASP A 61 17.02 2.66 -0.93
CA ASP A 61 18.46 2.40 -0.78
C ASP A 61 18.72 1.24 0.18
N TYR A 62 18.01 1.20 1.31
CA TYR A 62 18.14 0.15 2.33
C TYR A 62 17.72 -1.24 1.83
N VAL A 63 16.53 -1.35 1.24
CA VAL A 63 16.01 -2.62 0.71
C VAL A 63 16.84 -3.09 -0.50
N ALA A 64 17.26 -2.17 -1.37
CA ALA A 64 18.16 -2.46 -2.49
C ALA A 64 19.47 -3.12 -2.03
N GLY A 65 20.06 -2.62 -0.93
CA GLY A 65 21.24 -3.21 -0.30
C GLY A 65 21.04 -4.63 0.23
N GLN A 66 19.83 -4.95 0.71
CA GLN A 66 19.48 -6.31 1.14
C GLN A 66 19.34 -7.26 -0.06
N VAL A 67 18.58 -6.86 -1.09
CA VAL A 67 18.31 -7.72 -2.26
C VAL A 67 19.41 -7.74 -3.33
N LYS A 68 20.47 -6.95 -3.12
CA LYS A 68 21.63 -6.79 -4.02
C LYS A 68 21.24 -6.32 -5.43
N VAL A 69 20.40 -5.30 -5.48
CA VAL A 69 19.94 -4.64 -6.72
C VAL A 69 20.35 -3.17 -6.64
N ASP A 70 20.72 -2.56 -7.77
CA ASP A 70 20.97 -1.11 -7.81
C ASP A 70 19.66 -0.34 -7.52
N PRO A 71 19.62 0.55 -6.52
CA PRO A 71 18.42 1.32 -6.19
C PRO A 71 17.93 2.19 -7.36
N ALA A 72 18.81 2.60 -8.29
CA ALA A 72 18.42 3.38 -9.47
C ALA A 72 17.42 2.63 -10.37
N LEU A 73 17.51 1.30 -10.42
CA LEU A 73 16.61 0.45 -11.19
C LEU A 73 15.18 0.49 -10.67
N PHE A 74 14.93 0.95 -9.44
CA PHE A 74 13.56 1.09 -8.94
C PHE A 74 12.72 2.04 -9.79
N SER A 75 13.35 3.01 -10.47
CA SER A 75 12.66 3.90 -11.41
C SER A 75 12.03 3.16 -12.60
N ASP A 76 12.58 2.00 -12.97
CA ASP A 76 12.07 1.13 -14.05
C ASP A 76 10.96 0.17 -13.58
N TYR A 77 10.64 0.16 -12.28
CA TYR A 77 9.58 -0.69 -11.76
C TYR A 77 8.23 -0.23 -12.32
N ARG A 78 7.50 -1.14 -12.98
CA ARG A 78 6.21 -0.81 -13.60
C ARG A 78 5.11 -0.70 -12.55
N TRP A 79 4.51 0.49 -12.47
CA TRP A 79 3.38 0.81 -11.59
C TRP A 79 2.00 0.45 -12.16
N SER A 80 1.98 -0.16 -13.34
CA SER A 80 0.77 -0.59 -14.04
C SER A 80 1.01 -1.89 -14.79
N GLY A 81 -0.04 -2.69 -14.95
CA GLY A 81 -0.02 -3.95 -15.70
C GLY A 81 -0.12 -5.19 -14.82
N SER A 82 -0.16 -6.36 -15.45
CA SER A 82 -0.43 -7.63 -14.76
C SER A 82 0.59 -7.98 -13.68
N THR A 83 1.86 -7.63 -13.85
CA THR A 83 2.92 -7.94 -12.88
C THR A 83 2.69 -7.26 -11.52
N ILE A 84 2.35 -5.96 -11.51
CA ILE A 84 2.10 -5.27 -10.24
C ILE A 84 0.80 -5.74 -9.59
N GLU A 85 -0.23 -6.06 -10.38
CA GLU A 85 -1.48 -6.62 -9.85
C GLU A 85 -1.24 -7.99 -9.20
N TYR A 86 -0.43 -8.85 -9.84
CA TYR A 86 -0.03 -10.11 -9.26
C TYR A 86 0.78 -9.91 -7.96
N HIS A 87 1.72 -8.96 -7.94
CA HIS A 87 2.46 -8.63 -6.72
C HIS A 87 1.53 -8.16 -5.58
N ARG A 88 0.55 -7.30 -5.89
CA ARG A 88 -0.43 -6.81 -4.91
C ARG A 88 -1.27 -7.95 -4.35
N ALA A 89 -1.71 -8.88 -5.20
CA ALA A 89 -2.43 -10.07 -4.76
C ALA A 89 -1.57 -10.93 -3.82
N GLN A 90 -0.31 -11.21 -4.20
CA GLN A 90 0.61 -11.99 -3.35
C GLN A 90 0.88 -11.32 -1.99
N VAL A 91 1.07 -9.99 -1.95
CA VAL A 91 1.27 -9.27 -0.68
C VAL A 91 0.02 -9.35 0.20
N ARG A 92 -1.17 -9.18 -0.38
CA ARG A 92 -2.43 -9.31 0.38
C ARG A 92 -2.59 -10.72 0.95
N GLU A 93 -2.36 -11.75 0.14
CA GLU A 93 -2.43 -13.14 0.56
C GLU A 93 -1.46 -13.43 1.72
N ALA A 94 -0.19 -13.03 1.57
CA ALA A 94 0.84 -13.22 2.59
C ALA A 94 0.50 -12.54 3.93
N LEU A 95 -0.12 -11.36 3.88
CA LEU A 95 -0.47 -10.59 5.08
C LEU A 95 -1.90 -10.88 5.59
N GLY A 96 -2.63 -11.81 4.97
CA GLY A 96 -3.99 -12.19 5.37
C GLY A 96 -5.07 -11.15 5.03
N PHE A 97 -4.80 -10.26 4.08
CA PHE A 97 -5.77 -9.28 3.60
C PHE A 97 -6.57 -9.82 2.43
N ARG A 98 -7.86 -9.47 2.37
CA ARG A 98 -8.68 -9.63 1.17
C ARG A 98 -8.82 -8.31 0.43
N GLU A 99 -9.07 -8.38 -0.87
CA GLU A 99 -9.38 -7.18 -1.65
C GLU A 99 -10.72 -6.56 -1.19
N SER A 100 -10.74 -5.23 -1.10
CA SER A 100 -11.95 -4.48 -0.81
C SER A 100 -12.90 -4.58 -1.99
N THR A 101 -14.17 -4.84 -1.70
CA THR A 101 -15.24 -4.99 -2.69
C THR A 101 -16.15 -3.76 -2.65
N ARG A 102 -16.98 -3.58 -3.69
CA ARG A 102 -18.02 -2.53 -3.67
C ARG A 102 -18.97 -2.66 -2.48
N ALA A 103 -19.24 -3.89 -2.03
CA ALA A 103 -20.05 -4.12 -0.83
C ALA A 103 -19.39 -3.54 0.44
N ASP A 104 -18.07 -3.60 0.54
CA ASP A 104 -17.34 -2.98 1.65
C ASP A 104 -17.40 -1.45 1.59
N GLU A 105 -17.31 -0.89 0.37
CA GLU A 105 -17.50 0.54 0.14
C GLU A 105 -18.90 1.00 0.56
N ASP A 106 -19.94 0.23 0.22
CA ASP A 106 -21.33 0.53 0.58
C ASP A 106 -21.52 0.53 2.10
N VAL A 107 -20.98 -0.48 2.80
CA VAL A 107 -21.01 -0.55 4.26
C VAL A 107 -20.26 0.62 4.89
N LEU A 108 -19.07 0.96 4.37
CA LEU A 108 -18.29 2.09 4.87
C LEU A 108 -18.99 3.42 4.62
N ALA A 109 -19.56 3.63 3.44
CA ALA A 109 -20.30 4.84 3.09
C ALA A 109 -21.52 5.03 4.00
N ALA A 110 -22.27 3.96 4.25
CA ALA A 110 -23.40 3.99 5.17
C ALA A 110 -22.96 4.35 6.60
N TRP A 111 -21.85 3.75 7.08
CA TRP A 111 -21.30 4.06 8.40
C TRP A 111 -20.83 5.51 8.51
N LEU A 112 -20.11 6.03 7.51
CA LEU A 112 -19.64 7.43 7.48
C LEU A 112 -20.80 8.43 7.48
N ALA A 113 -21.86 8.13 6.72
CA ALA A 113 -23.07 8.94 6.68
C ALA A 113 -23.79 8.99 8.03
N ASP A 114 -23.82 7.87 8.77
CA ASP A 114 -24.46 7.79 10.08
C ASP A 114 -23.62 8.44 11.20
N LYS A 115 -22.31 8.17 11.24
CA LYS A 115 -21.45 8.56 12.37
C LYS A 115 -20.74 9.89 12.18
N ILE A 116 -20.23 10.20 10.98
CA ILE A 116 -19.34 11.34 10.75
C ILE A 116 -20.08 12.54 10.16
N CYS A 117 -20.97 12.31 9.19
CA CYS A 117 -21.70 13.39 8.52
C CYS A 117 -22.45 14.33 9.48
N PRO A 118 -23.13 13.85 10.55
CA PRO A 118 -23.82 14.73 11.49
C PRO A 118 -22.88 15.63 12.31
N MET A 119 -21.61 15.26 12.46
CA MET A 119 -20.62 16.04 13.21
C MET A 119 -20.00 17.17 12.37
N VAL A 120 -19.85 16.94 11.06
CA VAL A 120 -19.18 17.89 10.15
C VAL A 120 -20.17 18.85 9.50
N LEU A 121 -21.43 18.43 9.32
CA LEU A 121 -22.50 19.25 8.76
C LEU A 121 -23.59 19.44 9.83
N PRO A 122 -23.57 20.54 10.61
CA PRO A 122 -24.67 20.82 11.53
C PRO A 122 -25.97 20.89 10.72
N THR A 123 -26.96 20.14 11.17
CA THR A 123 -28.22 19.77 10.50
C THR A 123 -29.13 20.94 10.07
N LYS A 124 -28.66 22.19 10.13
CA LYS A 124 -29.32 23.34 9.55
C LYS A 124 -28.98 23.45 8.05
N GLY A 125 -29.35 22.45 7.25
CA GLY A 125 -29.25 22.57 5.79
C GLY A 125 -29.41 21.33 4.91
N CYS A 126 -28.90 20.13 5.27
CA CYS A 126 -29.05 18.96 4.37
C CYS A 126 -30.39 18.25 4.65
N GLY A 127 -31.46 18.74 4.02
CA GLY A 127 -32.70 17.98 3.88
C GLY A 127 -32.42 16.70 3.09
N ARG A 128 -32.39 15.56 3.79
CA ARG A 128 -32.59 14.19 3.28
C ARG A 128 -32.26 13.96 1.80
N ARG A 129 -30.98 14.09 1.43
CA ARG A 129 -30.34 13.45 0.26
C ARG A 129 -28.90 13.94 0.16
N CYS A 130 -28.02 13.31 0.92
CA CYS A 130 -26.58 13.57 0.79
C CYS A 130 -25.85 12.38 0.08
N TRP A 131 -26.56 11.40 -0.50
CA TRP A 131 -25.98 10.45 -1.47
C TRP A 131 -27.05 9.86 -2.41
N PRO A 132 -26.93 9.92 -3.75
CA PRO A 132 -27.72 9.10 -4.64
C PRO A 132 -27.03 7.74 -4.82
N ALA A 133 -27.79 6.66 -4.57
CA ALA A 133 -27.37 5.28 -4.78
C ALA A 133 -26.56 5.11 -6.08
N ALA A 134 -25.39 4.49 -5.98
CA ALA A 134 -24.59 4.10 -7.12
C ALA A 134 -25.37 3.07 -7.94
N GLY A 135 -25.82 3.48 -9.14
CA GLY A 135 -26.46 2.63 -10.11
C GLY A 135 -25.68 2.62 -11.43
N ARG A 136 -24.90 1.57 -11.64
CA ARG A 136 -24.96 0.69 -12.82
C ARG A 136 -24.01 -0.49 -12.64
#